data_AF-C6SNI5-F1
#
_entry.id   AF-C6SNI5-F1
#
_cell.length_a   1.000
_cell.length_b   1.000
_cell.length_c   1.000
_cell.angle_alpha   90.00
_cell.angle_beta   90.00
_cell.angle_gamma   90.00
#
_symmetry.space_group_name_H-M   'P 1'
#
loop_
_entity.id
_entity.type
_entity.pdbx_description
1 polymer ?
#
loop_
_entity_poly.entity_id
_entity_poly.type
_entity_poly.pdbx_seq_one_letter_code
_entity_poly.pdbx_strand_id
1 'polypeptide(L)'
;MTHTVHLHLEETDNLALQRLCGSFDNNLDLLAKALDIHISRRFEHFTFNGAFAHAGKRALLKLLETGADARPKRRGHQACPTVGSPNRKMPVHQEKKP
;
A
#
# COMPACT_ATOMS: atom_id res chain seq x y z
N MET A 1 -0.79 32.66 12.26
CA MET A 1 -1.96 32.44 11.38
C MET A 1 -2.31 30.96 11.47
N THR A 2 -3.54 30.62 11.86
CA THR A 2 -4.03 29.24 11.91
C THR A 2 -4.75 28.93 10.61
N HIS A 3 -4.36 27.84 9.93
CA HIS A 3 -4.99 27.40 8.70
C HIS A 3 -5.87 26.18 8.97
N THR A 4 -7.08 26.20 8.42
CA THR A 4 -7.95 25.02 8.40
C THR A 4 -7.90 24.41 7.02
N VAL A 5 -7.54 23.13 6.96
CA VAL A 5 -7.40 22.38 5.71
C VAL A 5 -8.34 21.19 5.77
N HIS A 6 -9.14 21.03 4.72
CA HIS A 6 -9.99 19.87 4.56
C HIS A 6 -9.38 18.91 3.52
N LEU A 7 -9.50 17.62 3.79
CA LEU A 7 -9.13 16.54 2.88
C LEU A 7 -10.29 15.57 2.81
N HIS A 8 -10.73 15.27 1.60
CA HIS A 8 -11.71 14.23 1.31
C HIS A 8 -11.01 13.13 0.54
N LEU A 9 -11.27 11.88 0.91
CA LEU A 9 -10.68 10.69 0.30
C LEU A 9 -11.79 9.90 -0.42
N GLU A 10 -12.09 10.25 -1.67
CA GLU A 10 -13.25 9.70 -2.42
C GLU A 10 -13.16 8.21 -2.78
N GLU A 11 -11.99 7.58 -2.70
CA GLU A 11 -11.81 6.18 -3.14
C GLU A 11 -10.78 5.41 -2.29
N THR A 12 -10.63 5.77 -1.01
CA THR A 12 -9.67 5.07 -0.17
C THR A 12 -10.25 3.78 0.38
N ASP A 13 -9.57 2.66 0.10
CA ASP A 13 -9.88 1.34 0.64
C ASP A 13 -10.05 1.42 2.17
N ASN A 14 -11.23 1.03 2.69
CA ASN A 14 -11.55 1.13 4.12
C ASN A 14 -10.48 0.46 5.00
N LEU A 15 -9.82 -0.57 4.48
CA LEU A 15 -8.70 -1.24 5.11
C LEU A 15 -7.46 -0.34 5.23
N ALA A 16 -7.16 0.47 4.21
CA ALA A 16 -6.06 1.43 4.24
C ALA A 16 -6.34 2.55 5.25
N LEU A 17 -7.59 3.05 5.33
CA LEU A 17 -8.00 4.01 6.35
C LEU A 17 -7.86 3.44 7.76
N GLN A 18 -8.29 2.20 8.00
CA GLN A 18 -8.16 1.54 9.29
C GLN A 18 -6.70 1.37 9.70
N ARG A 19 -5.83 0.95 8.79
CA ARG A 19 -4.38 0.81 9.04
C ARG A 19 -3.73 2.17 9.32
N LEU A 20 -4.11 3.20 8.58
CA LEU A 20 -3.59 4.54 8.74
C LEU A 20 -3.98 5.12 10.11
N CYS A 21 -5.25 5.04 10.48
CA CYS A 21 -5.76 5.64 11.72
C CYS A 21 -5.30 4.84 12.96
N GLY A 22 -5.10 3.52 12.81
CA GLY A 22 -4.77 2.64 13.92
C GLY A 22 -5.96 2.45 14.88
N SER A 23 -5.70 1.83 16.03
CA SER A 23 -6.72 1.69 17.09
C SER A 23 -7.10 3.07 17.62
N PHE A 24 -8.40 3.42 17.55
CA PHE A 24 -8.95 4.69 18.04
C PHE A 24 -8.26 5.96 17.51
N ASP A 25 -7.87 5.98 16.22
CA ASP A 25 -7.22 7.14 15.59
C ASP A 25 -5.89 7.58 16.25
N ASN A 26 -5.25 6.71 17.05
CA ASN A 26 -4.02 7.01 17.80
C ASN A 26 -2.86 7.50 16.90
N ASN A 27 -2.78 7.00 15.66
CA ASN A 27 -1.77 7.49 14.70
C ASN A 27 -2.03 8.94 14.28
N LEU A 28 -3.29 9.34 14.18
CA LEU A 28 -3.66 10.73 13.90
C LEU A 28 -3.33 11.62 15.11
N ASP A 29 -3.57 11.13 16.34
CA ASP A 29 -3.19 11.85 17.56
C ASP A 29 -1.68 12.06 17.68
N LEU A 30 -0.87 11.05 17.35
CA LEU A 30 0.59 11.18 17.33
C LEU A 30 1.05 12.20 16.29
N LEU A 31 0.47 12.17 15.09
CA LEU A 31 0.76 13.14 14.03
C LEU A 31 0.34 14.57 14.43
N ALA A 32 -0.84 14.70 15.03
CA ALA A 32 -1.38 15.94 15.56
C ALA A 32 -0.44 16.56 16.59
N LYS A 33 0.00 15.77 17.57
CA LYS A 33 0.96 16.19 18.61
C LYS A 33 2.33 16.55 18.04
N ALA A 34 2.85 15.76 17.09
CA ALA A 34 4.16 16.00 16.50
C ALA A 34 4.22 17.30 15.69
N LEU A 35 3.11 17.68 15.06
CA LEU A 35 2.99 18.89 14.24
C LEU A 35 2.35 20.07 14.98
N ASP A 36 1.97 19.89 16.25
CA ASP A 36 1.20 20.85 17.05
C ASP A 36 -0.04 21.38 16.29
N ILE A 37 -0.82 20.45 15.73
CA ILE A 37 -2.07 20.72 15.01
C ILE A 37 -3.21 19.88 15.59
N HIS A 38 -4.44 20.31 15.35
CA HIS A 38 -5.63 19.53 15.66
C HIS A 38 -6.10 18.79 14.41
N ILE A 39 -6.32 17.48 14.52
CA ILE A 39 -6.81 16.63 13.43
C ILE A 39 -8.14 16.03 13.87
N SER A 40 -9.18 16.18 13.05
CA SER A 40 -10.49 15.58 13.27
C SER A 40 -10.90 14.77 12.05
N ARG A 41 -11.32 13.52 12.28
CA ARG A 41 -11.77 12.61 11.24
C ARG A 41 -13.26 12.32 11.38
N ARG A 42 -13.98 12.39 10.27
CA ARG A 42 -15.37 11.94 10.13
C ARG A 42 -15.49 11.10 8.87
N PHE A 43 -15.41 9.77 9.04
CA PHE A 43 -15.39 8.79 7.95
C PHE A 43 -14.20 9.03 6.98
N GLU A 44 -14.49 9.59 5.80
CA GLU A 44 -13.57 9.87 4.70
C GLU A 44 -13.17 11.35 4.64
N HIS A 45 -13.77 12.17 5.51
CA HIS A 45 -13.47 13.58 5.66
C HIS A 45 -12.48 13.80 6.82
N PHE A 46 -11.40 14.50 6.52
CA PHE A 46 -10.38 14.90 7.47
C PHE A 46 -10.31 16.42 7.52
N THR A 47 -10.24 16.94 8.74
CA THR A 47 -10.07 18.36 9.01
C THR A 47 -8.80 18.54 9.82
N PHE A 48 -7.90 19.38 9.32
CA PHE A 48 -6.66 19.75 9.98
C PHE A 48 -6.75 21.23 10.34
N ASN A 49 -6.43 21.59 11.58
CA ASN A 49 -6.44 22.96 12.05
C ASN A 49 -5.13 23.27 12.76
N GLY A 50 -4.43 24.29 12.32
CA GLY A 50 -3.22 24.78 12.96
C GLY A 50 -2.29 25.50 12.00
N ALA A 51 -1.14 25.95 12.48
CA ALA A 51 -0.14 26.60 11.63
C ALA A 51 0.41 25.62 10.57
N PHE A 52 0.53 24.33 10.91
CA PHE A 52 1.08 23.28 10.05
C PHE A 52 0.02 22.36 9.44
N ALA A 53 -1.23 22.80 9.31
CA ALA A 53 -2.33 21.99 8.78
C ALA A 53 -2.03 21.43 7.36
N HIS A 54 -1.34 22.21 6.52
CA HIS A 54 -0.88 21.73 5.20
C HIS A 54 0.18 20.62 5.31
N ALA A 55 1.08 20.69 6.29
CA ALA A 55 2.08 19.64 6.52
C ALA A 55 1.40 18.35 6.99
N GLY A 56 0.41 18.44 7.87
CA GLY A 56 -0.41 17.30 8.31
C GLY A 56 -1.10 16.59 7.15
N LYS A 57 -1.76 17.35 6.25
CA LYS A 57 -2.37 16.81 5.03
C LYS A 57 -1.36 16.06 4.16
N ARG A 58 -0.17 16.65 3.92
CA ARG A 58 0.87 16.02 3.08
C ARG A 58 1.44 14.75 3.71
N ALA A 59 1.66 14.76 5.03
CA ALA A 59 2.13 13.59 5.76
C ALA A 59 1.10 12.44 5.66
N LEU A 60 -0.18 12.75 5.87
CA LEU A 60 -1.25 11.76 5.79
C LEU A 60 -1.37 11.14 4.39
N LEU A 61 -1.30 11.95 3.33
CA LEU A 61 -1.31 11.46 1.94
C LEU A 61 -0.12 10.52 1.66
N LYS A 62 1.07 10.86 2.17
CA LYS A 62 2.28 10.03 1.96
C LYS A 62 2.24 8.71 2.74
N LEU A 63 1.64 8.72 3.93
CA LEU A 63 1.39 7.50 4.70
C LEU A 63 0.36 6.60 4.01
N LEU A 64 -0.70 7.17 3.43
CA LEU A 64 -1.67 6.42 2.63
C LEU A 64 -1.02 5.79 1.39
N GLU A 65 -0.20 6.53 0.66
CA GLU A 65 0.54 6.04 -0.49
C GLU A 65 1.44 4.84 -0.11
N THR A 66 2.16 4.95 1.02
CA THR A 66 3.03 3.89 1.52
C THR A 66 2.23 2.67 1.99
N GLY A 67 1.09 2.88 2.65
CA GLY A 67 0.21 1.82 3.12
C GLY A 67 -0.57 1.10 2.02
N ALA A 68 -0.85 1.78 0.90
CA ALA A 68 -1.50 1.22 -0.27
C ALA A 68 -0.55 0.31 -1.09
N ASP A 69 0.73 0.66 -1.21
CA ASP A 69 1.74 -0.19 -1.86
C ASP A 69 2.09 -1.43 -1.03
N ALA A 70 1.62 -1.52 0.23
CA ALA A 70 1.73 -2.71 1.07
C ALA A 70 0.72 -3.83 0.70
N ARG A 71 -0.01 -3.72 -0.42
CA ARG A 71 -0.41 -4.96 -1.09
C ARG A 71 0.89 -5.66 -1.46
N PRO A 72 1.10 -6.95 -1.14
CA PRO A 72 2.14 -7.67 -1.81
C PRO A 72 1.83 -7.50 -3.29
N LYS A 73 2.61 -6.68 -4.01
CA LYS A 73 2.86 -6.92 -5.41
C LYS A 73 3.28 -8.37 -5.38
N ARG A 74 2.35 -9.27 -5.69
CA ARG A 74 2.67 -10.55 -6.28
C ARG A 74 3.44 -10.11 -7.52
N ARG A 75 4.74 -9.85 -7.34
CA ARG A 75 5.72 -9.94 -8.41
C ARG A 75 5.34 -11.27 -8.99
N GLY A 76 4.76 -11.21 -10.19
CA GLY A 76 4.44 -12.40 -10.93
C GLY A 76 5.65 -13.30 -10.77
N HIS A 77 5.39 -14.58 -10.49
CA HIS A 77 6.37 -15.60 -10.78
C HIS A 77 7.08 -15.19 -12.05
N GLN A 78 8.30 -14.67 -11.90
CA GLN A 78 9.20 -14.51 -13.01
C GLN A 78 9.50 -15.96 -13.30
N ALA A 79 8.78 -16.49 -14.29
CA ALA A 79 9.02 -17.82 -14.81
C ALA A 79 10.52 -17.89 -15.05
N CYS A 80 11.22 -18.71 -14.28
CA CYS A 80 12.56 -19.11 -14.62
C CYS A 80 12.46 -19.71 -16.03
N PRO A 81 13.09 -19.13 -17.06
CA PRO A 81 13.24 -19.88 -18.29
C PRO A 81 14.33 -20.90 -17.99
N THR A 82 13.93 -22.12 -17.60
CA THR A 82 14.85 -23.25 -17.67
C THR A 82 15.08 -23.53 -19.15
N VAL A 83 16.00 -22.79 -19.75
CA VAL A 83 16.59 -23.11 -21.04
C VAL A 83 17.40 -24.37 -20.81
N GLY A 84 16.88 -25.48 -21.30
CA GLY A 84 17.51 -26.77 -21.08
C GLY A 84 16.73 -27.90 -21.73
N SER A 85 16.51 -27.80 -23.04
CA SER A 85 16.22 -28.97 -23.86
C SER A 85 17.45 -29.87 -23.90
N PRO A 86 17.39 -31.16 -23.48
CA PRO A 86 18.26 -32.16 -24.03
C PRO A 86 17.47 -32.88 -25.12
N ASN A 87 17.72 -32.47 -26.35
CA ASN A 87 17.51 -33.33 -27.51
C ASN A 87 18.39 -34.58 -27.32
N ARG A 88 17.81 -35.72 -26.94
CA ARG A 88 18.41 -37.04 -27.17
C ARG A 88 17.38 -37.93 -27.85
N LYS A 89 17.54 -37.99 -29.18
CA LYS A 89 17.12 -39.06 -30.08
C LYS A 89 16.95 -40.40 -29.35
N MET A 90 15.76 -40.99 -29.50
CA MET A 90 15.58 -42.43 -29.45
C MET A 90 16.29 -43.06 -30.66
N PRO A 91 17.03 -44.16 -30.49
CA PRO A 91 17.09 -45.20 -31.50
C PRO A 91 16.34 -46.44 -31.00
N VAL A 92 15.29 -46.75 -31.76
CA VAL A 92 14.57 -48.02 -31.79
C VAL A 92 15.54 -49.20 -31.72
N HIS A 93 15.39 -50.07 -30.72
CA HIS A 93 15.84 -51.45 -30.83
C HIS A 93 14.64 -52.31 -31.18
N GLN A 94 14.74 -52.90 -32.37
CA GLN A 94 13.78 -53.80 -32.97
C GLN A 94 13.58 -55.01 -32.07
N GLU A 95 12.33 -55.25 -31.73
CA GLU A 95 11.83 -56.46 -31.12
C GLU A 95 12.05 -57.63 -32.11
N LYS A 96 12.89 -58.60 -31.70
CA LYS A 96 13.02 -59.88 -32.40
C LYS A 96 11.73 -60.67 -32.19
N LYS A 97 11.01 -60.88 -33.29
CA LYS A 97 9.88 -61.81 -33.39
C LYS A 97 10.36 -63.26 -33.18
N PRO A 98 9.65 -64.09 -32.40
CA PRO A 98 9.92 -65.53 -32.30
C PRO A 98 9.56 -66.30 -33.57
#